data_AF-A0A838JBL3-F1
#
_entry.id   AF-A0A838JBL3-F1
#
_cell.length_a   1.000
_cell.length_b   1.000
_cell.length_c   1.000
_cell.angle_alpha   90.00
_cell.angle_beta   90.00
_cell.angle_gamma   90.00
#
_symmetry.space_group_name_H-M   'P 1'
#
loop_
_entity.id
_entity.type
_entity.pdbx_description
1 polymer ?
#
loop_
_entity_poly.entity_id
_entity_poly.type
_entity_poly.pdbx_seq_one_letter_code
_entity_poly.pdbx_strand_id
1 'polypeptide(L)'
;MFTEYKPGMIVLSYVQADVLLKAKQAGSKAVAVSPDLGISDVTVKVSDEYVIFPGGERLNWRQIEKIKQADVSCFAVEGEEVWAIKVFSEATNRVCSLLPTKRTPSMLIAGFTMHRIVGIDPMEDTLRKIGTITPIVGRVLDTATGLGYTAIEAAKSAEQVVTLELDPGAQEIARQNPWSRELFTSSKIEQR
;
A
#
# COMPACT_ATOMS: atom_id res chain seq x y z
N MET A 1 9.48 -0.16 -17.56
CA MET A 1 9.60 -1.52 -17.00
C MET A 1 9.35 -1.34 -15.51
N PHE A 2 8.12 -1.57 -15.05
CA PHE A 2 7.77 -1.39 -13.64
C PHE A 2 8.04 -2.71 -12.91
N THR A 3 8.69 -2.64 -11.76
CA THR A 3 9.19 -3.77 -10.99
C THR A 3 8.08 -4.33 -10.11
N GLU A 4 7.89 -5.66 -10.13
CA GLU A 4 7.05 -6.36 -9.15
C GLU A 4 7.45 -5.96 -7.72
N TYR A 5 6.48 -5.89 -6.81
CA TYR A 5 6.77 -5.69 -5.39
C TYR A 5 7.69 -6.78 -4.86
N LYS A 6 8.84 -6.34 -4.37
CA LYS A 6 9.79 -7.21 -3.69
C LYS A 6 9.53 -7.15 -2.20
N PRO A 7 9.53 -8.28 -1.48
CA PRO A 7 9.53 -8.27 -0.02
C PRO A 7 10.64 -7.34 0.50
N GLY A 8 10.26 -6.31 1.26
CA GLY A 8 11.19 -5.29 1.75
C GLY A 8 11.18 -3.97 0.97
N MET A 9 10.39 -3.85 -0.11
CA MET A 9 10.21 -2.57 -0.81
C MET A 9 9.59 -1.54 0.13
N ILE A 10 10.23 -0.39 0.26
CA ILE A 10 9.75 0.72 1.07
C ILE A 10 8.64 1.45 0.31
N VAL A 11 7.52 1.68 0.98
CA VAL A 11 6.38 2.44 0.48
C VAL A 11 6.03 3.56 1.45
N LEU A 12 6.12 4.79 0.97
CA LEU A 12 5.90 6.00 1.77
C LEU A 12 4.77 6.85 1.20
N SER A 13 4.19 7.67 2.07
CA SER A 13 3.23 8.70 1.69
C SER A 13 3.54 10.02 2.40
N TYR A 14 2.69 11.03 2.20
CA TYR A 14 2.77 12.30 2.94
C TYR A 14 2.77 12.12 4.47
N VAL A 15 2.21 11.01 4.98
CA VAL A 15 2.19 10.68 6.42
C VAL A 15 3.60 10.39 6.93
N GLN A 16 4.33 9.49 6.27
CA GLN A 16 5.70 9.17 6.63
C GLN A 16 6.64 10.35 6.39
N ALA A 17 6.45 11.07 5.27
CA ALA A 17 7.25 12.25 4.96
C ALA A 17 7.10 13.34 6.02
N ASP A 18 5.90 13.52 6.60
CA ASP A 18 5.68 14.46 7.71
C ASP A 18 6.52 14.12 8.94
N VAL A 19 6.58 12.84 9.31
CA VAL A 19 7.40 12.35 10.44
C VAL A 19 8.88 12.65 10.19
N LEU A 20 9.37 12.35 8.99
CA LEU A 20 10.77 12.58 8.62
C LEU A 20 11.15 14.08 8.63
N LEU A 21 10.29 14.95 8.10
CA LEU A 21 10.53 16.38 8.09
C LEU A 21 10.50 16.98 9.50
N LYS A 22 9.61 16.52 10.38
CA LYS A 22 9.61 16.91 11.79
C LYS A 22 10.88 16.47 12.52
N ALA A 23 11.36 15.27 12.25
CA ALA A 23 12.63 14.78 12.81
C ALA A 23 13.82 15.65 12.37
N LYS A 24 13.84 16.07 11.09
CA LYS A 24 14.83 17.02 10.56
C LYS A 24 14.80 18.34 11.32
N GLN A 25 13.62 18.94 11.47
CA GLN A 25 13.43 20.22 12.15
C GLN A 25 13.85 20.15 13.62
N ALA A 26 13.62 19.01 14.27
CA ALA A 26 14.04 18.76 15.65
C ALA A 26 15.53 18.44 15.80
N GLY A 27 16.31 18.37 14.71
CA GLY A 27 17.73 17.98 14.75
C GLY A 27 17.96 16.55 15.22
N SER A 28 16.96 15.67 15.10
CA SER A 28 17.04 14.28 15.52
C SER A 28 18.04 13.51 14.66
N LYS A 29 18.82 12.60 15.27
CA LYS A 29 19.75 11.72 14.53
C LYS A 29 19.13 10.40 14.09
N ALA A 30 17.97 10.06 14.66
CA ALA A 30 17.18 8.91 14.28
C ALA A 30 15.70 9.16 14.59
N VAL A 31 14.81 8.50 13.86
CA VAL A 31 13.36 8.55 14.11
C VAL A 31 12.73 7.21 13.73
N ALA A 32 11.68 6.82 14.46
CA ALA A 32 10.83 5.70 14.08
C ALA A 32 9.84 6.13 12.98
N VAL A 33 9.79 5.38 11.89
CA VAL A 33 8.86 5.62 10.78
C VAL A 33 8.44 4.28 10.19
N SER A 34 7.19 4.20 9.74
CA SER A 34 6.70 3.01 9.05
C SER A 34 7.11 3.02 7.57
N PRO A 35 7.86 2.01 7.08
CA PRO A 35 8.23 1.92 5.67
C PRO A 35 7.17 1.21 4.82
N ASP A 36 6.03 0.84 5.39
CA ASP A 36 5.04 -0.06 4.80
C ASP A 36 3.61 0.41 5.07
N LEU A 37 3.41 1.72 5.10
CA LEU A 37 2.10 2.37 5.25
C LEU A 37 1.35 1.94 6.53
N GLY A 38 2.06 1.85 7.65
CA GLY A 38 1.51 1.63 8.99
C GLY A 38 1.34 0.17 9.38
N ILE A 39 2.08 -0.77 8.77
CA ILE A 39 2.11 -2.18 9.18
C ILE A 39 3.16 -2.41 10.26
N SER A 40 4.38 -1.92 10.04
CA SER A 40 5.51 -2.00 10.98
C SER A 40 6.24 -0.68 11.09
N ASP A 41 7.06 -0.52 12.13
CA ASP A 41 7.94 0.63 12.31
C ASP A 41 9.41 0.19 12.23
N VAL A 42 10.23 1.04 11.61
CA VAL A 42 11.68 0.90 11.61
C VAL A 42 12.33 2.18 12.11
N THR A 43 13.51 2.05 12.72
CA THR A 43 14.32 3.23 13.05
C THR A 43 15.19 3.59 11.85
N VAL A 44 15.02 4.81 11.34
CA VAL A 44 15.84 5.35 10.25
C VAL A 44 16.87 6.33 10.82
N LYS A 45 18.03 6.43 10.18
CA LYS A 45 19.04 7.44 10.51
C LYS A 45 18.73 8.74 9.78
N VAL A 46 18.92 9.85 10.45
CA VAL A 46 18.66 11.20 9.94
C VAL A 46 19.95 12.00 9.96
N SER A 47 20.34 12.54 8.81
CA SER A 47 21.49 13.43 8.63
C SER A 47 21.08 14.74 7.95
N ASP A 48 22.01 15.66 7.75
CA ASP A 48 21.72 16.95 7.11
C ASP A 48 21.37 16.79 5.63
N GLU A 49 21.79 15.69 4.99
CA GLU A 49 21.59 15.43 3.57
C GLU A 49 20.54 14.34 3.28
N TYR A 50 20.49 13.30 4.12
CA TYR A 50 19.72 12.08 3.83
C TYR A 50 18.97 11.52 5.04
N VAL A 51 17.91 10.79 4.74
CA VAL A 51 17.35 9.75 5.59
C VAL A 51 17.82 8.40 5.06
N ILE A 52 18.33 7.53 5.96
CA ILE A 52 18.87 6.22 5.60
C ILE A 52 18.06 5.14 6.31
N PHE A 53 17.45 4.26 5.51
CA PHE A 53 16.69 3.10 6.00
C PHE A 53 17.62 1.93 6.36
N PRO A 54 17.14 0.97 7.19
CA PRO A 54 17.96 -0.18 7.59
C PRO A 54 18.45 -1.05 6.43
N GLY A 55 17.72 -1.11 5.31
CA GLY A 55 18.10 -1.84 4.09
C GLY A 55 19.18 -1.14 3.27
N GLY A 56 19.56 0.09 3.64
CA GLY A 56 20.57 0.91 2.95
C GLY A 56 19.97 1.91 1.97
N GLU A 57 18.66 1.89 1.75
CA GLU A 57 17.95 2.87 0.92
C GLU A 57 18.09 4.27 1.49
N ARG A 58 18.19 5.26 0.60
CA ARG A 58 18.46 6.65 0.97
C ARG A 58 17.50 7.59 0.27
N LEU A 59 16.99 8.55 1.05
CA LEU A 59 16.17 9.63 0.54
C LEU A 59 16.81 10.96 0.89
N ASN A 60 17.02 11.81 -0.11
CA ASN A 60 17.37 13.20 0.15
C ASN A 60 16.12 14.01 0.54
N TRP A 61 16.35 15.18 1.14
CA TRP A 61 15.26 16.02 1.62
C TRP A 61 14.32 16.54 0.52
N ARG A 62 14.82 16.74 -0.70
CA ARG A 62 13.99 17.14 -1.85
C ARG A 62 12.99 16.06 -2.23
N GLN A 63 13.39 14.78 -2.19
CA GLN A 63 12.49 13.65 -2.42
C GLN A 63 11.42 13.56 -1.33
N ILE A 64 11.81 13.74 -0.06
CA ILE A 64 10.88 13.71 1.08
C ILE A 64 9.86 14.86 0.98
N GLU A 65 10.30 16.07 0.63
CA GLU A 65 9.40 17.21 0.39
C GLU A 65 8.43 16.95 -0.78
N LYS A 66 8.90 16.34 -1.86
CA LYS A 66 8.04 15.93 -2.98
C LYS A 66 6.97 14.93 -2.53
N ILE A 67 7.33 13.93 -1.73
CA ILE A 67 6.36 12.98 -1.17
C ILE A 67 5.36 13.70 -0.25
N LYS A 68 5.85 14.64 0.59
CA LYS A 68 5.01 15.41 1.51
C LYS A 68 3.94 16.24 0.79
N GLN A 69 4.25 16.78 -0.39
CA GLN A 69 3.34 17.62 -1.18
C GLN A 69 2.31 16.82 -1.99
N ALA A 70 2.53 15.52 -2.20
CA ALA A 70 1.65 14.65 -2.97
C ALA A 70 0.69 13.88 -2.05
N ASP A 71 -0.36 14.54 -1.58
CA ASP A 71 -1.36 14.02 -0.64
C ASP A 71 -2.26 12.90 -1.21
N VAL A 72 -2.27 12.72 -2.53
CA VAL A 72 -3.04 11.69 -3.25
C VAL A 72 -2.17 10.57 -3.84
N SER A 73 -0.93 10.38 -3.38
CA SER A 73 -0.04 9.34 -3.93
C SER A 73 0.84 8.67 -2.88
N CYS A 74 0.94 7.35 -2.98
CA CYS A 74 2.01 6.59 -2.35
C CYS A 74 3.22 6.49 -3.30
N PHE A 75 4.41 6.33 -2.73
CA PHE A 75 5.68 6.25 -3.45
C PHE A 75 6.44 5.00 -3.04
N ALA A 76 6.94 4.29 -4.04
CA ALA A 76 7.90 3.20 -3.83
C ALA A 76 9.32 3.78 -3.79
N VAL A 77 10.18 3.16 -3.00
CA VAL A 77 11.60 3.51 -2.86
C VAL A 77 12.44 2.24 -3.06
N GLU A 78 13.42 2.32 -3.95
CA GLU A 78 14.41 1.25 -4.19
C GLU A 78 15.79 1.88 -4.39
N GLY A 79 16.73 1.58 -3.50
CA GLY A 79 18.04 2.23 -3.48
C GLY A 79 17.93 3.73 -3.18
N GLU A 80 18.18 4.57 -4.20
CA GLU A 80 18.03 6.03 -4.13
C GLU A 80 16.88 6.55 -5.00
N GLU A 81 16.18 5.65 -5.69
CA GLU A 81 15.10 5.98 -6.62
C GLU A 81 13.75 6.06 -5.92
N VAL A 82 12.91 6.99 -6.40
CA VAL A 82 11.57 7.22 -5.85
C VAL A 82 10.58 7.48 -6.98
N TRP A 83 9.52 6.68 -7.05
CA TRP A 83 8.46 6.86 -8.03
C TRP A 83 7.08 6.72 -7.39
N ALA A 84 6.10 7.42 -7.95
CA ALA A 84 4.70 7.29 -7.52
C ALA A 84 4.15 5.93 -7.97
N ILE A 85 3.41 5.26 -7.08
CA ILE A 85 2.73 4.00 -7.37
C ILE A 85 1.46 4.30 -8.17
N LYS A 86 1.64 4.34 -9.49
CA LYS A 86 0.61 4.67 -10.47
C LYS A 86 0.91 3.95 -11.79
N VAL A 87 -0.13 3.43 -12.42
CA VAL A 87 -0.07 2.75 -13.71
C VAL A 87 -1.22 3.22 -14.59
N PHE A 88 -1.01 3.20 -15.90
CA PHE A 88 -2.08 3.32 -16.88
C PHE A 88 -2.42 1.93 -17.40
N SER A 89 -3.66 1.50 -17.21
CA SER A 89 -4.16 0.22 -17.71
C SER A 89 -4.67 0.39 -19.14
N GLU A 90 -3.93 -0.18 -20.09
CA GLU A 90 -4.33 -0.21 -21.50
C GLU A 90 -5.62 -1.03 -21.70
N ALA A 91 -5.82 -2.08 -20.90
CA ALA A 91 -6.96 -2.98 -21.01
C ALA A 91 -8.30 -2.30 -20.71
N THR A 92 -8.31 -1.35 -19.77
CA THR A 92 -9.52 -0.62 -19.36
C THR A 92 -9.50 0.85 -19.76
N ASN A 93 -8.39 1.35 -20.33
CA ASN A 93 -8.13 2.75 -20.65
C ASN A 93 -8.28 3.67 -19.42
N ARG A 94 -7.71 3.25 -18.28
CA ARG A 94 -7.85 3.94 -16.98
C ARG A 94 -6.52 4.06 -16.27
N VAL A 95 -6.34 5.17 -15.57
CA VAL A 95 -5.27 5.32 -14.59
C VAL A 95 -5.66 4.63 -13.30
N CYS A 96 -4.76 3.79 -12.76
CA CYS A 96 -4.85 3.23 -11.42
C CYS A 96 -3.72 3.80 -10.55
N SER A 97 -3.97 4.15 -9.29
CA SER A 97 -2.93 4.61 -8.36
C SER A 97 -3.23 4.25 -6.91
N LEU A 98 -2.18 4.06 -6.10
CA LEU A 98 -2.33 3.82 -4.67
C LEU A 98 -2.56 5.14 -3.94
N LEU A 99 -3.68 5.22 -3.23
CA LEU A 99 -4.11 6.40 -2.47
C LEU A 99 -3.73 6.25 -1.00
N PRO A 100 -2.93 7.15 -0.43
CA PRO A 100 -2.63 7.10 0.99
C PRO A 100 -3.84 7.48 1.83
N THR A 101 -4.00 6.80 2.97
CA THR A 101 -4.80 7.29 4.09
C THR A 101 -3.88 7.48 5.30
N LYS A 102 -4.43 7.64 6.51
CA LYS A 102 -3.60 7.66 7.73
C LYS A 102 -2.93 6.32 8.03
N ARG A 103 -3.51 5.21 7.58
CA ARG A 103 -2.99 3.85 7.80
C ARG A 103 -3.17 3.02 6.54
N THR A 104 -4.29 2.32 6.39
CA THR A 104 -4.47 1.40 5.27
C THR A 104 -4.79 2.20 3.99
N PRO A 105 -4.02 2.03 2.91
CA PRO A 105 -4.27 2.77 1.68
C PRO A 105 -5.59 2.36 1.03
N SER A 106 -6.05 3.18 0.10
CA SER A 106 -7.10 2.86 -0.85
C SER A 106 -6.49 2.85 -2.26
N MET A 107 -7.33 2.66 -3.27
CA MET A 107 -6.94 2.74 -4.68
C MET A 107 -7.81 3.81 -5.36
N LEU A 108 -7.21 4.57 -6.27
CA LEU A 108 -7.94 5.33 -7.27
C LEU A 108 -7.96 4.55 -8.59
N ILE A 109 -9.13 4.43 -9.20
CA ILE A 109 -9.29 3.97 -10.59
C ILE A 109 -10.04 5.06 -11.33
N ALA A 110 -9.44 5.61 -12.39
CA ALA A 110 -9.95 6.78 -13.13
C ALA A 110 -10.30 7.97 -12.22
N GLY A 111 -9.56 8.14 -11.11
CA GLY A 111 -9.79 9.21 -10.12
C GLY A 111 -10.89 8.92 -9.09
N PHE A 112 -11.63 7.82 -9.21
CA PHE A 112 -12.63 7.41 -8.22
C PHE A 112 -11.97 6.60 -7.10
N THR A 113 -12.38 6.81 -5.85
CA THR A 113 -11.90 6.05 -4.70
C THR A 113 -12.62 4.71 -4.59
N MET A 114 -11.86 3.61 -4.46
CA MET A 114 -12.41 2.25 -4.44
C MET A 114 -12.81 1.74 -3.05
N HIS A 115 -12.27 2.33 -1.98
CA HIS A 115 -12.63 2.00 -0.59
C HIS A 115 -13.29 3.18 0.11
N ARG A 116 -14.11 2.89 1.13
CA ARG A 116 -14.64 3.94 2.00
C ARG A 116 -13.50 4.50 2.86
N ILE A 117 -13.27 5.82 2.74
CA ILE A 117 -12.22 6.53 3.49
C ILE A 117 -12.77 7.66 4.37
N VAL A 118 -14.07 7.97 4.25
CA VAL A 118 -14.73 9.03 5.03
C VAL A 118 -15.34 8.44 6.29
N GLY A 119 -14.82 8.89 7.44
CA GLY A 119 -15.26 8.48 8.76
C GLY A 119 -14.89 7.04 9.14
N ILE A 120 -14.04 6.37 8.35
CA ILE A 120 -13.59 4.99 8.60
C ILE A 120 -12.29 4.72 7.85
N ASP A 121 -11.46 3.83 8.40
CA ASP A 121 -10.27 3.29 7.73
C ASP A 121 -10.65 2.15 6.76
N PRO A 122 -9.99 1.99 5.60
CA PRO A 122 -10.31 0.93 4.63
C PRO A 122 -10.29 -0.51 5.18
N MET A 123 -9.34 -0.85 6.07
CA MET A 123 -9.34 -2.18 6.69
C MET A 123 -10.50 -2.34 7.67
N GLU A 124 -10.78 -1.31 8.47
CA GLU A 124 -11.91 -1.34 9.42
C GLU A 124 -13.25 -1.52 8.68
N ASP A 125 -13.45 -0.85 7.53
CA ASP A 125 -14.64 -1.05 6.68
C ASP A 125 -14.72 -2.48 6.13
N THR A 126 -13.58 -3.04 5.69
CA THR A 126 -13.48 -4.44 5.24
C THR A 126 -13.86 -5.41 6.35
N LEU A 127 -13.30 -5.25 7.55
CA LEU A 127 -13.56 -6.12 8.70
C LEU A 127 -15.04 -6.10 9.10
N ARG A 128 -15.69 -4.92 9.08
CA ARG A 128 -17.13 -4.81 9.33
C ARG A 128 -17.95 -5.58 8.31
N LYS A 129 -17.61 -5.49 7.02
CA LYS A 129 -18.29 -6.24 5.95
C LYS A 129 -18.13 -7.75 6.13
N ILE A 130 -16.91 -8.22 6.37
CA ILE A 130 -16.61 -9.65 6.62
C ILE A 130 -17.38 -10.16 7.86
N GLY A 131 -17.46 -9.35 8.92
CA GLY A 131 -18.20 -9.70 10.14
C GLY A 131 -19.68 -9.99 9.91
N THR A 132 -20.31 -9.39 8.89
CA THR A 132 -21.74 -9.62 8.59
C THR A 132 -22.05 -10.99 7.98
N ILE A 133 -21.03 -11.66 7.43
CA ILE A 133 -21.17 -12.96 6.74
C ILE A 133 -20.39 -14.09 7.44
N THR A 134 -19.86 -13.81 8.63
CA THR A 134 -19.15 -14.80 9.45
C THR A 134 -20.15 -15.78 10.09
N PRO A 135 -19.84 -17.09 10.20
CA PRO A 135 -18.59 -17.74 9.81
C PRO A 135 -18.48 -17.97 8.30
N ILE A 136 -17.30 -17.69 7.74
CA ILE A 136 -16.97 -18.01 6.35
C ILE A 136 -16.34 -19.40 6.33
N VAL A 137 -17.01 -20.36 5.69
CA VAL A 137 -16.56 -21.75 5.56
C VAL A 137 -16.67 -22.21 4.12
N GLY A 138 -15.89 -23.23 3.73
CA GLY A 138 -15.89 -23.75 2.38
C GLY A 138 -15.19 -22.83 1.38
N ARG A 139 -15.70 -22.79 0.15
CA ARG A 139 -15.13 -22.04 -0.98
C ARG A 139 -15.82 -20.69 -1.16
N VAL A 140 -15.03 -19.64 -1.29
CA VAL A 140 -15.49 -18.25 -1.49
C VAL A 140 -15.15 -17.79 -2.90
N LEU A 141 -16.08 -17.11 -3.55
CA LEU A 141 -15.81 -16.32 -4.74
C LEU A 141 -15.83 -14.84 -4.36
N ASP A 142 -14.70 -14.17 -4.55
CA ASP A 142 -14.57 -12.72 -4.46
C ASP A 142 -14.49 -12.13 -5.87
N THR A 143 -15.22 -11.06 -6.14
CA THR A 143 -15.30 -10.44 -7.47
C THR A 143 -14.89 -8.98 -7.36
N ALA A 144 -14.07 -8.51 -8.30
CA ALA A 144 -13.46 -7.16 -8.31
C ALA A 144 -12.35 -7.00 -7.24
N THR A 145 -11.49 -8.02 -7.12
CA THR A 145 -10.37 -8.16 -6.15
C THR A 145 -9.82 -6.84 -5.62
N GLY A 146 -9.52 -5.87 -6.48
CA GLY A 146 -8.96 -4.59 -6.08
C GLY A 146 -7.64 -4.75 -5.32
N LEU A 147 -7.54 -4.19 -4.12
CA LEU A 147 -6.39 -4.39 -3.23
C LEU A 147 -6.42 -5.74 -2.47
N GLY A 148 -7.46 -6.55 -2.65
CA GLY A 148 -7.56 -7.90 -2.11
C GLY A 148 -7.94 -7.99 -0.64
N TYR A 149 -8.29 -6.89 0.02
CA TYR A 149 -8.57 -6.90 1.47
C TYR A 149 -9.69 -7.88 1.84
N THR A 150 -10.79 -7.91 1.08
CA THR A 150 -11.88 -8.88 1.30
C THR A 150 -11.40 -10.32 1.10
N ALA A 151 -10.68 -10.61 0.00
CA ALA A 151 -10.17 -11.95 -0.27
C ALA A 151 -9.19 -12.44 0.80
N ILE A 152 -8.28 -11.56 1.26
CA ILE A 152 -7.32 -11.84 2.34
C ILE A 152 -8.06 -12.16 3.63
N GLU A 153 -9.00 -11.31 4.05
CA GLU A 153 -9.76 -11.53 5.28
C GLU A 153 -10.63 -12.78 5.23
N ALA A 154 -11.28 -13.07 4.09
CA ALA A 154 -12.06 -14.29 3.90
C ALA A 154 -11.18 -15.55 3.99
N ALA A 155 -9.98 -15.52 3.42
CA ALA A 155 -9.05 -16.66 3.40
C ALA A 155 -8.56 -17.09 4.81
N LYS A 156 -8.68 -16.22 5.82
CA LYS A 156 -8.33 -16.57 7.21
C LYS A 156 -9.16 -17.74 7.75
N SER A 157 -10.41 -17.89 7.30
CA SER A 157 -11.33 -18.94 7.77
C SER A 157 -11.85 -19.85 6.65
N ALA A 158 -11.94 -19.37 5.42
CA ALA A 158 -12.33 -20.17 4.27
C ALA A 158 -11.35 -21.34 4.02
N GLU A 159 -11.85 -22.37 3.33
CA GLU A 159 -11.02 -23.46 2.78
C GLU A 159 -10.25 -22.98 1.56
N GLN A 160 -10.91 -22.18 0.70
CA GLN A 160 -10.33 -21.59 -0.50
C GLN A 160 -11.06 -20.28 -0.84
N VAL A 161 -10.33 -19.31 -1.36
CA VAL A 161 -10.89 -18.10 -1.98
C VAL A 161 -10.42 -18.05 -3.43
N VAL A 162 -11.36 -17.97 -4.37
CA VAL A 162 -11.08 -17.60 -5.76
C VAL A 162 -11.43 -16.13 -5.91
N THR A 163 -10.51 -15.32 -6.43
CA THR A 163 -10.75 -13.89 -6.67
C THR A 163 -10.48 -13.52 -8.12
N LEU A 164 -11.34 -12.66 -8.66
CA LEU A 164 -11.33 -12.24 -10.07
C LEU A 164 -11.19 -10.72 -10.17
N GLU A 165 -10.18 -10.26 -10.91
CA GLU A 165 -9.98 -8.86 -11.25
C GLU A 165 -9.89 -8.71 -12.77
N LEU A 166 -10.72 -7.83 -13.32
CA LEU A 166 -10.74 -7.59 -14.75
C LEU A 166 -9.64 -6.62 -15.17
N ASP A 167 -9.27 -5.68 -14.30
CA ASP A 167 -8.28 -4.65 -14.61
C ASP A 167 -6.86 -5.08 -14.19
N PRO A 168 -5.96 -5.43 -15.12
CA PRO A 168 -4.58 -5.77 -14.78
C PRO A 168 -3.82 -4.58 -14.14
N GLY A 169 -4.24 -3.35 -14.40
CA GLY A 169 -3.69 -2.16 -13.73
C GLY A 169 -4.03 -2.13 -12.25
N ALA A 170 -5.22 -2.58 -11.84
CA ALA A 170 -5.58 -2.70 -10.43
C ALA A 170 -4.71 -3.77 -9.73
N GLN A 171 -4.46 -4.90 -10.40
CA GLN A 171 -3.56 -5.94 -9.90
C GLN A 171 -2.12 -5.46 -9.76
N GLU A 172 -1.63 -4.65 -10.69
CA GLU A 172 -0.29 -4.06 -10.60
C GLU A 172 -0.17 -3.12 -9.38
N ILE A 173 -1.19 -2.30 -9.13
CA ILE A 173 -1.24 -1.47 -7.91
C ILE A 173 -1.30 -2.34 -6.65
N ALA A 174 -2.08 -3.42 -6.67
CA ALA A 174 -2.17 -4.35 -5.54
C ALA A 174 -0.82 -5.00 -5.26
N ARG A 175 -0.04 -5.39 -6.28
CA ARG A 175 1.31 -5.93 -6.08
C ARG A 175 2.16 -4.94 -5.29
N GLN A 176 2.17 -3.66 -5.68
CA GLN A 176 2.98 -2.62 -5.03
C GLN A 176 2.46 -2.17 -3.65
N ASN A 177 1.30 -2.63 -3.20
CA ASN A 177 0.73 -2.28 -1.91
C ASN A 177 1.19 -3.27 -0.81
N PRO A 178 1.89 -2.83 0.27
CA PRO A 178 2.30 -3.70 1.36
C PRO A 178 1.15 -4.46 2.03
N TRP A 179 -0.04 -3.84 2.11
CA TRP A 179 -1.25 -4.42 2.71
C TRP A 179 -1.89 -5.52 1.85
N SER A 180 -1.48 -5.65 0.58
CA SER A 180 -1.99 -6.65 -0.35
C SER A 180 -1.09 -7.89 -0.43
N ARG A 181 0.00 -7.96 0.35
CA ARG A 181 0.99 -9.05 0.24
C ARG A 181 0.37 -10.45 0.28
N GLU A 182 -0.55 -10.68 1.21
CA GLU A 182 -1.20 -12.00 1.40
C GLU A 182 -2.04 -12.43 0.19
N LEU A 183 -2.50 -11.48 -0.64
CA LEU A 183 -3.20 -11.77 -1.90
C LEU A 183 -2.32 -12.62 -2.85
N PHE A 184 -1.00 -12.44 -2.77
CA PHE A 184 -0.03 -13.09 -3.66
C PHE A 184 0.76 -14.21 -3.00
N THR A 185 0.72 -14.34 -1.67
CA THR A 185 1.50 -15.34 -0.94
C THR A 185 0.65 -16.42 -0.26
N SER A 186 -0.65 -16.19 -0.07
CA SER A 186 -1.53 -17.16 0.57
C SER A 186 -1.81 -18.36 -0.35
N SER A 187 -1.57 -19.57 0.15
CA SER A 187 -1.91 -20.81 -0.57
C SER A 187 -3.43 -21.05 -0.68
N LYS A 188 -4.24 -20.30 0.09
CA LYS A 188 -5.70 -20.41 0.06
C LYS A 188 -6.35 -19.48 -0.97
N ILE A 189 -5.60 -18.53 -1.54
CA ILE A 189 -6.13 -17.55 -2.49
C ILE A 189 -5.66 -17.92 -3.89
N GLU A 190 -6.61 -18.13 -4.79
CA GLU A 190 -6.39 -18.37 -6.21
C GLU A 190 -6.90 -17.15 -6.99
N GLN A 191 -6.01 -16.47 -7.72
CA GLN A 191 -6.38 -15.41 -8.65
C GLN A 191 -6.61 -16.02 -10.03
N ARG A 192 -7.70 -15.63 -10.71
CA ARG A 192 -8.01 -16.08 -12.08
C ARG A 192 -8.38 -14.93 -13.00
#